data_AF-A0A519D3K7-F1
#
_entry.id   AF-A0A519D3K7-F1
#
_cell.length_a   1.000
_cell.length_b   1.000
_cell.length_c   1.000
_cell.angle_alpha   90.00
_cell.angle_beta   90.00
_cell.angle_gamma   90.00
#
_symmetry.space_group_name_H-M   'P 1'
#
loop_
_entity.id
_entity.type
_entity.pdbx_description
1 polymer ?
#
loop_
_entity_poly.entity_id
_entity_poly.type
_entity_poly.pdbx_seq_one_letter_code
_entity_poly.pdbx_strand_id
1 'polypeptide(L)' 'MGVNNLVSLADAGWLISKAGLGDLESITPLEGGWANTNLHLTLKDGSSFVLKAWSANTVEK' A
#
# COMPACT_ATOMS: atom_id res chain seq x y z
N MET A 1 18.29 -12.35 0.45
CA MET A 1 18.15 -11.71 -0.87
C MET A 1 16.68 -11.80 -1.24
N GLY A 2 15.80 -10.85 -0.94
CA GLY A 2 15.89 -9.40 -1.14
C GLY A 2 15.05 -9.00 -2.34
N VAL A 3 13.83 -9.54 -2.49
CA VAL A 3 12.89 -9.13 -3.55
C VAL A 3 12.09 -7.95 -3.03
N ASN A 4 12.32 -6.80 -3.64
CA ASN A 4 11.66 -5.54 -3.34
C ASN A 4 10.18 -5.60 -3.77
N ASN A 5 9.31 -6.17 -2.92
CA ASN A 5 7.84 -6.14 -3.06
C ASN A 5 7.23 -4.88 -2.43
N LEU A 6 7.83 -3.74 -2.75
CA LEU A 6 7.36 -2.46 -2.23
C LEU A 6 6.26 -1.96 -3.18
N VAL A 7 5.01 -1.98 -2.71
CA VAL A 7 3.92 -1.22 -3.33
C VAL A 7 4.42 0.22 -3.47
N SER A 8 4.54 0.71 -4.70
CA SER A 8 5.05 2.05 -4.96
C SER A 8 4.01 3.11 -4.60
N LEU A 9 4.42 4.38 -4.55
CA LEU A 9 3.49 5.49 -4.39
C LEU A 9 2.43 5.51 -5.51
N ALA A 10 2.82 5.16 -6.73
CA ALA A 10 1.91 5.09 -7.88
C ALA A 10 0.91 3.93 -7.73
N ASP A 11 1.37 2.75 -7.29
CA ASP A 11 0.50 1.60 -7.05
C ASP A 11 -0.52 1.89 -5.93
N ALA A 12 -0.05 2.47 -4.83
CA ALA A 12 -0.91 2.90 -3.72
C ALA A 12 -1.91 3.95 -4.17
N GLY A 13 -1.47 4.97 -4.93
CA GLY A 13 -2.34 6.01 -5.49
C GLY A 13 -3.41 5.43 -6.42
N TRP A 14 -3.03 4.49 -7.28
CA TRP A 14 -3.99 3.79 -8.14
C TRP A 14 -5.00 2.98 -7.33
N LEU A 15 -4.55 2.20 -6.33
CA LEU A 15 -5.42 1.39 -5.47
C LEU A 15 -6.46 2.24 -4.72
N ILE A 16 -6.04 3.33 -4.09
CA ILE A 16 -6.98 4.17 -3.33
C ILE A 16 -7.97 4.89 -4.25
N SER A 17 -7.55 5.25 -5.48
CA SER A 17 -8.45 5.82 -6.49
C SER A 17 -9.55 4.83 -6.89
N LYS A 18 -9.23 3.53 -6.94
CA LYS A 18 -10.23 2.46 -7.19
C LYS A 18 -11.14 2.21 -6.00
N ALA A 19 -10.68 2.51 -4.79
CA ALA A 19 -11.49 2.43 -3.57
C ALA A 19 -12.40 3.65 -3.37
N GLY A 20 -12.34 4.67 -4.23
CA GLY A 20 -13.10 5.91 -4.08
C GLY A 20 -12.60 6.80 -2.93
N LEU A 21 -11.35 6.61 -2.51
CA LEU A 21 -10.69 7.47 -1.54
C LEU A 21 -10.06 8.68 -2.26
N GLY A 22 -9.75 9.73 -1.49
CA GLY A 22 -9.17 10.97 -2.01
C GLY A 22 -7.72 10.84 -2.50
N ASP A 23 -7.08 11.97 -2.71
CA ASP A 23 -5.71 12.05 -3.21
C ASP A 23 -4.69 11.59 -2.16
N LEU A 24 -3.80 10.68 -2.55
CA LEU A 24 -2.65 10.28 -1.74
C LEU A 24 -1.66 11.44 -1.62
N GLU A 25 -1.22 11.72 -0.40
CA GLU A 25 -0.16 12.69 -0.12
C GLU A 25 1.17 11.98 0.13
N SER A 26 1.18 10.96 0.99
CA SER A 26 2.41 10.24 1.33
C SER A 26 2.17 8.78 1.71
N ILE A 27 3.25 7.98 1.60
CA ILE A 27 3.31 6.60 2.07
C ILE A 27 4.48 6.45 3.04
N THR A 28 4.26 5.75 4.14
CA THR A 28 5.31 5.39 5.10
C THR A 28 5.25 3.90 5.38
N PRO A 29 6.35 3.14 5.19
CA PRO A 29 6.41 1.74 5.60
C PRO A 29 6.17 1.60 7.11
N LEU A 30 5.35 0.62 7.49
CA LEU A 30 5.14 0.27 8.89
C LEU A 30 5.90 -1.01 9.22
N GLU A 31 6.52 -1.03 10.41
CA GLU A 31 7.04 -2.26 10.98
C GLU A 31 5.91 -3.21 11.36
N GLY A 32 6.21 -4.50 11.31
CA GLY A 32 5.23 -5.56 11.56
C GLY A 32 4.45 -5.89 10.30
N GLY A 33 4.50 -7.16 9.92
CA GLY A 33 3.96 -7.67 8.66
C GLY A 33 4.73 -8.93 8.35
N TRP A 34 4.20 -10.08 8.75
CA TRP A 34 4.97 -11.32 8.61
C TRP A 34 5.15 -11.69 7.14
N ALA A 35 4.04 -11.72 6.39
CA ALA A 35 4.01 -12.04 4.96
C ALA A 35 3.46 -10.91 4.08
N ASN A 36 3.24 -9.72 4.65
CA ASN A 36 2.53 -8.62 4.00
C ASN A 36 3.34 -7.33 4.10
N THR A 37 3.31 -6.54 3.03
CA THR A 37 3.72 -5.14 3.06
C THR A 37 2.63 -4.34 3.75
N ASN A 38 2.96 -3.65 4.84
CA ASN A 38 2.06 -2.73 5.54
C ASN A 38 2.54 -1.29 5.32
N LEU A 39 1.66 -0.45 4.75
CA LEU A 39 1.94 0.97 4.49
C LEU A 39 0.93 1.84 5.22
N HIS A 40 1.42 2.88 5.87
CA HIS A 40 0.60 4.00 6.31
C HIS A 40 0.41 4.97 5.16
N LEU A 41 -0.84 5.28 4.83
CA LEU A 41 -1.22 6.22 3.80
C LEU A 41 -1.79 7.48 4.46
N THR A 42 -1.29 8.64 4.08
CA THR A 42 -1.89 9.93 4.45
C THR A 42 -2.44 10.59 3.19
N LEU A 43 -3.69 11.03 3.26
CA LEU A 43 -4.38 11.71 2.17
C LEU A 43 -4.35 13.21 2.38
N LYS A 44 -4.53 13.97 1.28
CA LYS A 44 -4.52 15.44 1.31
C LYS A 44 -5.63 16.06 2.18
N ASP A 45 -6.69 15.32 2.48
CA ASP A 45 -7.75 15.77 3.39
C ASP A 45 -7.41 15.55 4.88
N GLY A 46 -6.20 15.03 5.16
CA GLY A 46 -5.72 14.73 6.51
C GLY A 46 -6.15 13.37 7.04
N SER A 47 -6.96 12.61 6.30
CA SER A 47 -7.32 11.25 6.68
C SER A 47 -6.16 10.27 6.52
N SER A 48 -6.18 9.19 7.29
CA SER A 48 -5.11 8.19 7.35
C SER A 48 -5.65 6.77 7.25
N PHE A 49 -4.96 5.93 6.48
CA PHE A 49 -5.34 4.53 6.24
C PHE A 49 -4.13 3.60 6.35
N VAL A 50 -4.38 2.31 6.58
CA VAL A 50 -3.35 1.26 6.49
C VAL A 50 -3.63 0.39 5.27
N LEU A 51 -2.71 0.37 4.31
CA LEU A 51 -2.72 -0.54 3.19
C LEU A 51 -1.92 -1.80 3.55
N LYS A 52 -2.59 -2.96 3.46
CA LYS A 52 -1.97 -4.27 3.62
C LYS A 52 -1.98 -4.99 2.29
N ALA A 53 -0.80 -5.21 1.70
CA ALA A 53 -0.65 -5.94 0.46
C ALA A 53 -0.04 -7.32 0.73
N TRP A 54 -0.78 -8.37 0.38
CA TRP A 54 -0.32 -9.74 0.52
C TRP A 54 0.48 -10.15 -0.71
N SER A 55 1.75 -10.50 -0.53
CA SER A 55 2.65 -10.82 -1.62
C SER A 55 2.99 -12.31 -1.74
N ALA A 56 2.26 -13.19 -1.05
CA ALA A 56 2.58 -14.63 -1.02
C ALA A 56 1.74 -15.49 -1.98
N ASN A 57 0.81 -14.89 -2.74
CA ASN A 57 0.03 -15.59 -3.75
C ASN A 57 0.39 -15.11 -5.14
N THR A 58 0.58 -16.06 -6.05
CA THR A 58 0.51 -15.82 -7.50
C THR A 58 -0.92 -16.09 -7.95
N VAL A 59 -1.49 -15.19 -8.76
CA VAL A 59 -2.77 -15.48 -9.42
C VAL A 59 -2.47 -16.55 -10.48
N GLU A 60 -2.87 -17.79 -10.22
CA GLU A 60 -2.85 -18.83 -11.24
C GLU A 60 -3.80 -18.43 -12.39
N LYS A 61 -3.37 -18.74 -13.62
CA LYS A 61 -3.94 -18.20 -14.86
C LYS A 61 -5.16 -18.98 -15.35
#